data_AF-K3WZJ1-F1
#
_entry.id   AF-K3WZJ1-F1
#
_cell.length_a   1.000
_cell.length_b   1.000
_cell.length_c   1.000
_cell.angle_alpha   90.00
_cell.angle_beta   90.00
_cell.angle_gamma   90.00
#
_symmetry.space_group_name_H-M   'P 1'
#
loop_
_entity.id
_entity.type
_entity.pdbx_description
1 polymer ?
#
loop_
_entity_poly.entity_id
_entity_poly.type
_entity_poly.pdbx_seq_one_letter_code
_entity_poly.pdbx_strand_id
1 'polypeptide(L)'
;MPETAAPQERASQAYDECWYFAAATVVETLYVFVNTLIFTADFYPLVDFPVYGAAVLFWLHQLLLMLYHAYTGQTCFLFPAHKVFNPPTSSIPSGHKRLHYNASNTYMLSIAAAFVFADCPSDASYDPPPGQFANLGSEFGCQPLWNVPTTLH
;
A
#
# COMPACT_ATOMS: atom_id res chain seq x y z
N MET A 1 14.21 31.96 43.04
CA MET A 1 14.12 31.67 41.59
C MET A 1 15.38 30.93 41.20
N PRO A 2 15.36 29.59 40.98
CA PRO A 2 16.45 28.92 40.29
C PRO A 2 16.03 28.69 38.84
N GLU A 3 16.50 29.54 37.93
CA GLU A 3 16.12 29.54 36.51
C GLU A 3 17.18 28.89 35.62
N THR A 4 18.03 28.00 36.16
CA THR A 4 19.16 27.41 35.40
C THR A 4 19.22 25.87 35.39
N ALA A 5 18.36 25.16 36.14
CA ALA A 5 18.39 23.67 36.21
C ALA A 5 17.44 22.96 35.22
N ALA A 6 16.42 23.66 34.72
CA ALA A 6 15.40 23.11 33.83
C ALA A 6 15.87 22.55 32.45
N PRO A 7 16.98 23.00 31.83
CA PRO A 7 17.39 22.50 30.51
C PRO A 7 17.92 21.06 30.53
N GLN A 8 18.61 20.66 31.60
CA GLN A 8 19.31 19.38 31.67
C GLN A 8 18.36 18.22 31.97
N GLU A 9 17.38 18.45 32.84
CA GLU A 9 16.37 17.43 33.20
C GLU A 9 15.48 17.09 31.99
N ARG A 10 15.14 18.09 31.17
CA ARG A 10 14.35 17.90 29.95
C ARG A 10 15.11 17.13 28.86
N ALA A 11 16.43 17.35 28.73
CA ALA A 11 17.26 16.64 27.77
C ALA A 11 17.44 15.15 28.15
N SER A 12 17.54 14.84 29.45
CA SER A 12 17.62 13.47 29.93
C SER A 12 16.31 12.69 29.73
N GLN A 13 15.17 13.35 29.91
CA GLN A 13 13.85 12.73 29.73
C GLN A 13 13.55 12.45 28.24
N ALA A 14 13.96 13.37 27.35
CA ALA A 14 13.84 13.17 25.91
C ALA A 14 14.74 12.04 25.38
N TYR A 15 15.91 11.81 25.99
CA TYR A 15 16.81 10.71 25.58
C TYR A 15 16.20 9.34 25.88
N ASP A 16 15.52 9.21 27.03
CA ASP A 16 14.82 7.99 27.44
C ASP A 16 13.60 7.72 26.53
N GLU A 17 12.77 8.74 26.28
CA GLU A 17 11.59 8.67 25.41
C GLU A 17 11.93 8.30 23.95
N CYS A 18 13.03 8.85 23.41
CA CYS A 18 13.49 8.53 22.04
C CYS A 18 13.93 7.06 21.91
N TRP A 19 14.59 6.50 22.92
CA TRP A 19 15.00 5.08 22.90
C TRP A 19 13.80 4.14 23.01
N TYR A 20 12.79 4.47 23.83
CA TYR A 20 11.54 3.70 23.87
C TYR A 20 10.77 3.76 22.56
N PHE A 21 10.71 4.93 21.92
CA PHE A 21 10.08 5.07 20.60
C PHE A 21 10.81 4.23 19.54
N ALA A 22 12.14 4.31 19.49
CA ALA A 22 12.95 3.49 18.58
C ALA A 22 12.74 2.00 18.83
N ALA A 23 12.77 1.55 20.10
CA ALA A 23 12.55 0.15 20.45
C ALA A 23 11.12 -0.32 20.08
N ALA A 24 10.10 0.52 20.29
CA ALA A 24 8.72 0.22 19.92
C ALA A 24 8.58 0.03 18.41
N THR A 25 9.14 0.92 17.57
CA THR A 25 9.09 0.77 16.11
C THR A 25 9.80 -0.48 15.59
N VAL A 26 10.89 -0.91 16.23
CA VAL A 26 11.60 -2.14 15.88
C VAL A 26 10.74 -3.37 16.18
N VAL A 27 10.17 -3.45 17.39
CA VAL A 27 9.28 -4.56 17.77
C VAL A 27 8.04 -4.60 16.88
N GLU A 28 7.47 -3.44 16.57
CA GLU A 28 6.31 -3.31 15.68
C GLU A 28 6.64 -3.78 14.26
N THR A 29 7.80 -3.41 13.72
CA THR A 29 8.26 -3.87 12.40
C THR A 29 8.37 -5.39 12.33
N LEU A 30 8.94 -6.01 13.38
CA LEU A 30 9.08 -7.47 13.46
C LEU A 30 7.71 -8.16 13.54
N TYR A 31 6.80 -7.62 14.34
CA TYR A 31 5.44 -8.15 14.47
C TYR A 31 4.70 -8.10 13.14
N VAL A 32 4.72 -6.95 12.45
CA VAL A 32 4.05 -6.78 11.15
C VAL A 32 4.65 -7.72 10.11
N PHE A 33 5.97 -7.87 10.05
CA PHE A 33 6.66 -8.75 9.12
C PHE A 33 6.23 -10.23 9.27
N VAL A 34 6.13 -10.72 10.50
CA VAL A 34 5.70 -12.10 10.75
C VAL A 34 4.23 -12.29 10.40
N ASN A 35 3.36 -11.34 10.76
CA ASN A 35 1.93 -11.43 10.47
C ASN A 35 1.65 -11.37 8.96
N THR A 36 2.33 -10.50 8.21
CA THR A 36 2.16 -10.44 6.75
C THR A 36 2.70 -11.69 6.07
N LEU A 37 3.77 -12.30 6.59
CA LEU A 37 4.31 -13.54 6.07
C LEU A 37 3.36 -14.73 6.28
N ILE A 38 2.75 -14.83 7.48
CA ILE A 38 1.70 -15.83 7.76
C ILE A 38 0.50 -15.59 6.85
N PHE A 39 0.00 -14.36 6.78
CA PHE A 39 -1.15 -14.02 5.93
C PHE A 39 -0.89 -14.35 4.46
N THR A 40 0.30 -14.04 3.92
CA THR A 40 0.65 -14.42 2.56
C THR A 40 0.73 -15.93 2.40
N ALA A 41 1.31 -16.66 3.36
CA ALA A 41 1.41 -18.11 3.29
C ALA A 41 0.05 -18.80 3.28
N ASP A 42 -0.94 -18.28 4.01
CA ASP A 42 -2.30 -18.81 4.02
C ASP A 42 -3.13 -18.32 2.82
N PHE A 43 -3.09 -17.03 2.49
CA PHE A 43 -3.97 -16.45 1.47
C PHE A 43 -3.50 -16.74 0.04
N TYR A 44 -2.19 -16.75 -0.21
CA TYR A 44 -1.66 -16.98 -1.55
C TYR A 44 -2.09 -18.33 -2.18
N PRO A 45 -2.05 -19.47 -1.47
CA PRO A 45 -2.56 -20.73 -2.01
C PRO A 45 -4.09 -20.74 -2.19
N LEU A 46 -4.85 -19.89 -1.49
CA LEU A 46 -6.29 -19.76 -1.73
C LEU A 46 -6.63 -19.08 -3.06
N VAL A 47 -5.72 -18.29 -3.64
CA VAL A 47 -5.95 -17.58 -4.91
C VAL A 47 -5.41 -18.34 -6.12
N ASP A 48 -4.69 -19.46 -5.91
CA ASP A 48 -4.19 -20.36 -6.96
C ASP A 48 -3.38 -19.66 -8.09
N PHE A 49 -2.63 -18.60 -7.76
CA PHE A 49 -1.73 -17.97 -8.73
C PHE A 49 -0.47 -18.82 -8.95
N PRO A 50 -0.09 -19.13 -10.21
CA PRO A 50 1.02 -20.05 -10.50
C PRO A 50 2.43 -19.42 -10.42
N VAL A 51 2.56 -18.14 -10.08
CA VAL A 51 3.81 -17.36 -10.22
C VAL A 51 4.44 -17.00 -8.88
N TYR A 52 5.48 -17.74 -8.46
CA TYR A 52 6.21 -17.49 -7.19
C TYR A 52 6.74 -16.05 -7.03
N GLY A 53 7.13 -15.39 -8.13
CA GLY A 53 7.57 -13.99 -8.10
C GLY A 53 6.47 -13.03 -7.60
N ALA A 54 5.22 -13.29 -7.98
CA ALA A 54 4.07 -12.51 -7.52
C ALA A 54 3.81 -12.68 -6.02
N ALA A 55 4.12 -13.85 -5.43
CA ALA A 55 4.00 -14.08 -3.99
C ALA A 55 4.92 -13.16 -3.17
N VAL A 56 6.18 -13.02 -3.61
CA VAL A 56 7.17 -12.16 -2.94
C VAL A 56 6.81 -10.68 -3.09
N LEU A 57 6.37 -10.28 -4.29
CA LEU A 57 5.92 -8.91 -4.54
C LEU A 57 4.66 -8.57 -3.74
N PHE A 58 3.71 -9.51 -3.66
CA PHE A 58 2.52 -9.37 -2.83
C PHE A 58 2.87 -9.21 -1.36
N TRP A 59 3.76 -10.07 -0.84
CA TRP A 59 4.25 -9.96 0.52
C TRP A 59 4.94 -8.62 0.80
N LEU A 60 5.81 -8.15 -0.09
CA LEU A 60 6.48 -6.85 0.01
C LEU A 60 5.48 -5.68 -0.05
N HIS A 61 4.48 -5.77 -0.92
CA HIS A 61 3.42 -4.76 -1.02
C HIS A 61 2.62 -4.66 0.30
N GLN A 62 2.20 -5.80 0.85
CA GLN A 62 1.45 -5.87 2.10
C GLN A 62 2.27 -5.37 3.29
N LEU A 63 3.57 -5.70 3.33
CA LEU A 63 4.51 -5.18 4.34
C LEU A 63 4.60 -3.65 4.27
N LEU A 64 4.81 -3.09 3.07
CA LEU A 64 4.93 -1.65 2.85
C LEU A 64 3.64 -0.89 3.21
N LEU A 65 2.48 -1.45 2.86
CA LEU A 65 1.17 -0.87 3.17
C LEU A 65 0.94 -0.79 4.69
N MET A 66 1.22 -1.86 5.43
CA MET A 66 1.04 -1.89 6.88
C MET A 66 2.03 -0.96 7.60
N LEU A 67 3.30 -0.92 7.17
CA LEU A 67 4.28 0.03 7.68
C LEU A 67 3.85 1.47 7.42
N TYR A 68 3.34 1.77 6.22
CA TYR A 68 2.82 3.09 5.91
C TYR A 68 1.67 3.50 6.85
N HIS A 69 0.69 2.62 7.10
CA HIS A 69 -0.39 2.91 8.05
C HIS A 69 0.14 3.13 9.47
N ALA A 70 1.06 2.29 9.94
CA ALA A 70 1.69 2.41 11.25
C ALA A 70 2.43 3.75 11.43
N TYR A 71 3.27 4.14 10.46
CA TYR A 71 3.99 5.41 10.49
C TYR A 71 3.08 6.63 10.37
N THR A 72 1.98 6.55 9.60
CA THR A 72 0.97 7.61 9.59
C THR A 72 0.26 7.76 10.94
N GLY A 73 0.07 6.67 11.69
CA GLY A 73 -0.46 6.70 13.06
C GLY A 73 0.50 7.38 14.04
N GLN A 74 1.79 7.04 13.97
CA GLN A 74 2.83 7.60 14.85
C GLN A 74 3.07 9.10 14.58
N THR A 75 3.04 9.51 13.30
CA THR A 75 3.15 10.93 12.93
C THR A 75 1.93 11.76 13.36
N CYS A 76 0.74 11.17 13.44
CA CYS A 76 -0.45 11.83 13.99
C CYS A 76 -0.33 12.08 15.51
N PHE A 77 0.31 11.15 16.23
CA PHE A 77 0.57 11.29 17.67
C PHE A 77 1.60 12.39 17.95
N LEU A 78 2.71 12.42 17.20
CA LEU A 78 3.74 13.46 17.34
C LEU A 78 3.30 14.83 16.79
N PHE A 79 2.53 14.86 15.71
CA PHE A 79 2.11 16.07 15.03
C PHE A 79 0.59 16.07 14.79
N PRO A 80 -0.22 16.53 15.77
CA PRO A 80 -1.68 16.55 15.68
C PRO A 80 -2.24 17.45 14.56
N ALA A 81 -1.40 18.29 13.94
CA ALA A 81 -1.74 19.10 12.77
C ALA A 81 -1.76 18.32 11.45
N HIS A 82 -1.04 17.19 11.35
CA HIS A 82 -1.11 16.27 10.21
C HIS A 82 -2.26 15.28 10.41
N LYS A 83 -3.49 15.81 10.45
CA LYS A 83 -4.69 14.98 10.38
C LYS A 83 -4.75 14.40 8.96
N VAL A 84 -4.45 13.11 8.80
CA VAL A 84 -4.84 12.32 7.62
C VAL A 84 -6.37 12.14 7.68
N PHE A 85 -7.09 13.24 7.52
CA PHE A 85 -8.55 13.28 7.51
C PHE A 85 -8.97 12.94 6.09
N ASN A 86 -9.62 11.78 5.89
CA ASN A 86 -10.22 11.40 4.62
C ASN A 86 -11.74 11.61 4.70
N PRO A 87 -12.24 12.86 4.57
CA PRO A 87 -13.68 13.08 4.44
C PRO A 87 -14.17 12.49 3.11
N PRO A 88 -15.40 11.93 3.05
CA PRO A 88 -15.94 11.36 1.82
C PRO A 88 -16.02 12.41 0.71
N THR A 89 -15.69 12.01 -0.53
CA THR A 89 -15.48 12.85 -1.73
C THR A 89 -16.59 13.88 -2.01
N SER A 90 -17.82 13.63 -1.54
CA SER A 90 -18.98 14.52 -1.67
C SER A 90 -18.91 15.79 -0.81
N SER A 91 -18.00 15.86 0.16
CA SER A 91 -17.87 16.97 1.11
C SER A 91 -16.62 17.84 0.88
N ILE A 92 -15.89 17.62 -0.22
CA ILE A 92 -14.61 18.29 -0.49
C ILE A 92 -14.84 19.55 -1.36
N PRO A 93 -14.58 20.76 -0.84
CA PRO A 93 -14.66 21.99 -1.63
C PRO A 93 -13.66 21.93 -2.80
N SER A 94 -14.09 22.40 -3.99
CA SER A 94 -13.37 22.24 -5.27
C SER A 94 -11.89 22.65 -5.24
N GLY A 95 -11.54 23.64 -4.42
CA GLY A 95 -10.16 24.14 -4.27
C GLY A 95 -9.18 23.17 -3.60
N HIS A 96 -9.65 22.16 -2.84
CA HIS A 96 -8.80 21.24 -2.07
C HIS A 96 -8.79 19.80 -2.62
N LYS A 97 -9.39 19.57 -3.80
CA LYS A 97 -9.47 18.24 -4.44
C LYS A 97 -8.11 17.59 -4.71
N ARG A 98 -7.06 18.40 -4.90
CA ARG A 98 -5.68 17.92 -5.13
C ARG A 98 -5.09 17.21 -3.90
N LEU A 99 -5.53 17.58 -2.69
CA LEU A 99 -5.06 16.95 -1.45
C LEU A 99 -5.65 15.55 -1.26
N HIS A 100 -6.88 15.32 -1.75
CA HIS A 100 -7.51 14.00 -1.72
C HIS A 100 -6.86 13.01 -2.69
N TYR A 101 -6.38 13.46 -3.84
CA TYR A 101 -5.63 12.58 -4.76
C TYR A 101 -4.33 12.07 -4.11
N ASN A 102 -3.76 12.83 -3.16
CA ASN A 102 -2.57 12.43 -2.42
C ASN A 102 -2.84 11.44 -1.28
N ALA A 103 -4.11 11.03 -1.07
CA ALA A 103 -4.44 9.99 -0.11
C ALA A 103 -3.78 8.68 -0.56
N SER A 104 -2.67 8.34 0.11
CA SER A 104 -1.75 7.26 -0.25
C SER A 104 -2.43 5.91 -0.49
N ASN A 105 -3.55 5.65 0.19
CA ASN A 105 -4.36 4.43 0.04
C ASN A 105 -4.78 4.18 -1.42
N THR A 106 -5.05 5.23 -2.20
CA THR A 106 -5.49 5.08 -3.60
C THR A 106 -4.35 4.58 -4.49
N TYR A 107 -3.13 5.07 -4.27
CA TYR A 107 -1.96 4.67 -5.04
C TYR A 107 -1.54 3.24 -4.74
N MET A 108 -1.62 2.84 -3.47
CA MET A 108 -1.24 1.49 -3.06
C MET A 108 -2.14 0.44 -3.73
N LEU A 109 -3.46 0.66 -3.77
CA LEU A 109 -4.39 -0.25 -4.44
C LEU A 109 -4.16 -0.32 -5.96
N SER A 110 -3.83 0.79 -6.61
CA SER A 110 -3.51 0.78 -8.05
C SER A 110 -2.24 0.01 -8.39
N ILE A 111 -1.24 0.06 -7.52
CA ILE A 111 0.03 -0.66 -7.71
C ILE A 111 -0.19 -2.16 -7.51
N ALA A 112 -0.98 -2.56 -6.51
CA ALA A 112 -1.34 -3.96 -6.29
C ALA A 112 -2.09 -4.54 -7.50
N ALA A 113 -3.07 -3.81 -8.03
CA ALA A 113 -3.80 -4.22 -9.24
C ALA A 113 -2.87 -4.35 -10.45
N ALA A 114 -1.95 -3.39 -10.65
CA ALA A 114 -0.99 -3.46 -11.75
C ALA A 114 -0.11 -4.71 -11.66
N PHE A 115 0.39 -5.09 -10.48
CA PHE A 115 1.22 -6.30 -10.35
C PHE A 115 0.47 -7.60 -10.63
N VAL A 116 -0.81 -7.70 -10.25
CA VAL A 116 -1.61 -8.92 -10.45
C VAL A 116 -2.08 -9.05 -11.90
N PHE A 117 -2.36 -7.94 -12.59
CA PHE A 117 -2.97 -7.95 -13.92
C PHE A 117 -2.02 -7.65 -15.07
N ALA A 118 -0.76 -7.25 -14.81
CA ALA A 118 0.19 -6.90 -15.86
C ALA A 118 1.18 -8.02 -16.25
N ASP A 119 1.22 -9.14 -15.51
CA ASP A 119 2.05 -10.27 -15.92
C ASP A 119 1.34 -11.02 -17.06
N CYS A 120 1.96 -11.02 -18.24
CA CYS A 120 1.56 -11.78 -19.40
C CYS A 120 2.84 -12.37 -20.04
N PRO A 121 3.08 -13.69 -19.96
CA PRO A 121 4.31 -14.31 -20.45
C PRO A 121 4.44 -14.30 -21.97
N SER A 122 3.33 -14.08 -22.69
CA SER A 122 3.30 -13.99 -24.15
C SER A 122 2.51 -12.77 -24.59
N ASP A 123 3.08 -12.03 -25.54
CA ASP A 123 2.45 -10.85 -26.14
C ASP A 123 1.27 -11.30 -27.02
N ALA A 124 0.10 -10.71 -26.80
CA ALA A 124 -1.10 -11.08 -27.53
C ALA A 124 -0.99 -10.58 -28.98
N SER A 125 -0.84 -11.49 -29.93
CA SER A 125 -0.78 -11.14 -31.35
C SER A 125 -2.16 -11.21 -31.97
N TYR A 126 -2.53 -10.17 -32.73
CA TYR A 126 -3.80 -10.12 -33.45
C TYR A 126 -3.57 -10.50 -34.91
N ASP A 127 -4.01 -11.69 -35.30
CA ASP A 127 -3.93 -12.19 -36.68
C ASP A 127 -5.22 -11.90 -37.45
N PRO A 128 -5.18 -11.13 -38.56
CA PRO A 128 -6.29 -11.05 -39.48
C PRO A 128 -6.15 -12.10 -40.61
N PRO A 129 -7.20 -12.78 -41.09
CA PRO A 129 -8.38 -13.43 -40.48
C PRO A 129 -8.05 -14.86 -39.97
N PRO A 130 -8.71 -15.41 -38.91
CA PRO A 130 -10.13 -15.29 -38.55
C PRO A 130 -10.50 -14.21 -37.50
N GLY A 131 -9.63 -13.23 -37.24
CA GLY A 131 -9.93 -12.13 -36.31
C GLY A 131 -9.95 -12.59 -34.85
N GLN A 132 -8.95 -13.39 -34.49
CA GLN A 132 -8.79 -13.94 -33.14
C GLN A 132 -7.45 -13.48 -32.58
N PHE A 133 -7.43 -13.27 -31.26
CA PHE A 133 -6.17 -13.11 -30.54
C PHE A 133 -5.50 -14.48 -30.45
N ALA A 134 -4.24 -14.55 -30.86
CA ALA A 134 -3.37 -15.72 -30.71
C ALA A 134 -2.36 -15.46 -29.57
N ASN A 135 -1.92 -16.52 -28.88
CA ASN A 135 -0.98 -16.46 -27.75
C ASN A 135 -1.51 -15.77 -26.47
N LEU A 136 -2.80 -15.93 -26.14
CA LEU A 136 -3.30 -15.48 -24.84
C LEU A 136 -2.68 -16.36 -23.74
N GLY A 137 -2.02 -15.72 -22.78
CA GLY A 137 -1.67 -16.36 -21.52
C GLY A 137 -2.93 -16.82 -20.79
N SER A 138 -2.81 -17.89 -19.98
CA SER A 138 -3.90 -18.38 -19.13
C SER A 138 -4.21 -17.47 -17.94
N GLU A 139 -3.52 -16.35 -17.82
CA GLU A 139 -3.61 -15.43 -16.70
C GLU A 139 -4.77 -14.44 -16.88
N PHE A 140 -5.41 -14.07 -15.77
CA PHE A 140 -6.63 -13.25 -15.77
C PHE A 140 -6.46 -11.87 -16.42
N GLY A 141 -5.23 -11.31 -16.43
CA GLY A 141 -4.92 -10.03 -17.06
C GLY A 141 -4.80 -10.08 -18.59
N CYS A 142 -4.56 -11.26 -19.16
CA CYS A 142 -4.27 -11.43 -20.59
C CYS A 142 -5.51 -11.83 -21.42
N GLN A 143 -6.67 -11.98 -20.77
CA GLN A 143 -7.92 -12.33 -21.45
C GLN A 143 -8.65 -11.08 -21.96
N PRO A 144 -9.13 -11.08 -23.22
CA PRO A 144 -9.88 -9.96 -23.77
C PRO A 144 -11.24 -9.82 -23.07
N LEU A 145 -11.59 -8.59 -22.72
CA LEU A 145 -12.89 -8.26 -22.15
C LEU A 145 -13.96 -8.34 -23.24
N TRP A 146 -14.96 -9.20 -23.04
CA TRP A 146 -16.12 -9.31 -23.91
C TRP A 146 -17.26 -8.42 -23.37
N ASN A 147 -17.95 -7.72 -24.27
CA ASN A 147 -19.14 -6.91 -23.97
C ASN A 147 -18.91 -5.75 -22.98
N VAL A 148 -17.77 -5.07 -23.06
CA VAL A 148 -17.61 -3.79 -22.36
C VAL A 148 -18.42 -2.70 -23.07
N PRO A 149 -19.28 -1.94 -22.36
CA PRO A 149 -20.02 -0.84 -22.95
C PRO A 149 -19.04 0.23 -23.44
N THR A 150 -19.17 0.63 -24.71
CA THR A 150 -18.26 1.57 -25.38
C THR A 150 -18.46 3.03 -24.98
N THR A 151 -19.32 3.30 -23.98
CA THR A 151 -19.62 4.66 -23.51
C THR A 151 -19.69 4.68 -21.98
N LEU A 152 -18.75 5.38 -21.34
CA LEU A 152 -18.89 5.88 -19.98
C LEU A 152 -19.84 7.08 -20.04
N HIS A 153 -21.04 6.92 -19.46
CA HIS A 153 -22.06 7.97 -19.37
C HIS A 153 -22.03 8.63 -17.98
#